data_AF-A0A352W5Z2-F1
#
_entry.id   AF-A0A352W5Z2-F1
#
_cell.length_a   1.000
_cell.length_b   1.000
_cell.length_c   1.000
_cell.angle_alpha   90.00
_cell.angle_beta   90.00
_cell.angle_gamma   90.00
#
_symmetry.space_group_name_H-M   'P 1'
#
loop_
_entity.id
_entity.type
_entity.pdbx_description
1 polymer ?
#
loop_
_entity_poly.entity_id
_entity_poly.type
_entity_poly.pdbx_seq_one_letter_code
_entity_poly.pdbx_strand_id
1 'polypeptide(L)'
;AGIDLSIAPWVSADRQITMDIKPKISEYVGSLSSTPGAVSLPTTNERATETTVRVSDGQAIIISGLIQKSTRNNVRKFPILGDIPLIGLLFRKTETITDHTEFIILVTPKILDNPEAMQEYMTEMGDLLQTGQDDEQGTDQTAEDAAEAESEAEPDEDADEKGLKTKKTARI
;
A
#
# COMPACT_ATOMS: atom_id res chain seq x y z
N ALA A 1 4.07 -4.87 13.13
CA ALA A 1 3.12 -3.75 13.09
C ALA A 1 1.73 -4.33 13.16
N GLY A 2 0.78 -3.63 13.76
CA GLY A 2 -0.60 -4.10 13.89
C GLY A 2 -1.59 -2.96 13.83
N ILE A 3 -2.75 -3.24 13.24
CA ILE A 3 -3.90 -2.33 13.19
C ILE A 3 -4.99 -2.95 14.08
N ASP A 4 -5.50 -2.15 15.00
CA ASP A 4 -6.62 -2.45 15.88
C ASP A 4 -7.70 -1.39 15.63
N LEU A 5 -8.93 -1.83 15.44
CA LEU A 5 -10.06 -0.97 15.07
C LEU A 5 -11.29 -1.39 15.85
N SER A 6 -11.74 -0.52 16.75
CA SER A 6 -13.01 -0.66 17.44
C SER A 6 -14.01 0.37 16.91
N ILE A 7 -15.20 -0.10 16.53
CA ILE A 7 -16.30 0.74 16.03
C ILE A 7 -17.59 0.33 16.74
N ALA A 8 -18.31 1.32 17.29
CA ALA A 8 -19.65 1.14 17.84
C ALA A 8 -20.65 2.04 17.10
N PRO A 9 -21.43 1.51 16.14
CA PRO A 9 -22.40 2.29 15.38
C PRO A 9 -23.81 2.24 16.00
N TRP A 10 -24.58 3.31 15.80
CA TRP A 10 -26.04 3.31 15.98
C TRP A 10 -26.73 4.16 14.90
N VAL A 11 -27.95 3.75 14.54
CA VAL A 11 -28.75 4.42 13.51
C VAL A 11 -29.87 5.22 14.17
N SER A 12 -30.00 6.47 13.74
CA SER A 12 -31.07 7.38 14.19
C SER A 12 -32.30 7.29 13.27
N ALA A 13 -33.45 7.78 13.74
CA ALA A 13 -34.72 7.72 12.99
C ALA A 13 -34.68 8.47 11.64
N ASP A 14 -33.80 9.47 11.51
CA ASP A 14 -33.52 10.23 10.30
C ASP A 14 -32.52 9.53 9.36
N ARG A 15 -32.25 8.23 9.57
CA ARG A 15 -31.27 7.41 8.82
C ARG A 15 -29.83 7.94 8.87
N GLN A 16 -29.49 8.67 9.92
CA GLN A 16 -28.10 9.06 10.19
C GLN A 16 -27.41 8.00 11.05
N ILE A 17 -26.18 7.67 10.68
CA ILE A 17 -25.34 6.69 11.37
C ILE A 17 -24.37 7.48 12.24
N THR A 18 -24.45 7.28 13.55
CA THR A 18 -23.45 7.82 14.46
C THR A 18 -22.55 6.68 14.90
N MET A 19 -21.23 6.93 14.93
CA MET A 19 -20.22 5.91 15.17
C MET A 19 -19.19 6.43 16.15
N ASP A 20 -18.95 5.67 17.22
CA ASP A 20 -17.77 5.83 18.07
C ASP A 20 -16.63 5.00 17.48
N ILE A 21 -15.54 5.64 17.10
CA ILE A 21 -14.46 5.05 16.30
C ILE A 21 -13.13 5.21 17.06
N LYS A 22 -12.46 4.07 17.31
CA LYS A 22 -11.19 3.99 18.04
C LYS A 22 -10.15 3.17 17.28
N PRO A 23 -9.52 3.76 16.25
CA PRO A 23 -8.39 3.16 15.54
C PRO A 23 -7.10 3.28 16.37
N LYS A 24 -6.33 2.20 16.38
CA LYS A 24 -4.99 2.12 16.95
C LYS A 24 -4.06 1.43 15.94
N ILE A 25 -2.95 2.08 15.63
CA ILE A 25 -1.90 1.55 14.76
C ILE A 25 -0.61 1.46 15.57
N SER A 26 0.06 0.31 15.46
CA SER A 26 1.33 0.04 16.13
C SER A 26 2.40 -0.31 15.11
N GLU A 27 3.56 0.33 15.23
CA GLU A 27 4.70 0.17 14.33
C GLU A 27 5.95 -0.13 15.16
N TYR A 28 6.69 -1.18 14.81
CA TYR A 28 7.94 -1.51 15.48
C TYR A 28 9.06 -0.61 14.95
N VAL A 29 9.72 0.13 15.83
CA VAL A 29 10.75 1.14 15.46
C VAL A 29 12.16 0.75 15.92
N GLY A 30 12.37 -0.51 16.29
CA GLY A 30 13.67 -1.03 16.72
C GLY A 30 13.76 -1.22 18.22
N SER A 31 14.97 -1.26 18.76
CA SER A 31 15.19 -1.42 20.20
C SER A 31 16.20 -0.39 20.70
N LEU A 32 15.88 0.31 21.79
CA LEU A 32 16.80 1.25 22.42
C LEU A 32 17.65 0.47 23.44
N SER A 33 18.96 0.43 23.23
CA SER A 33 19.90 0.02 24.27
C SER A 33 20.78 1.22 24.63
N SER A 34 20.52 1.80 25.80
CA SER A 34 21.24 2.97 26.31
C SER A 34 22.53 2.62 27.06
N THR A 35 22.84 1.32 27.25
CA THR A 35 24.02 0.87 28.00
C THR A 35 24.62 -0.40 27.37
N PRO A 36 25.94 -0.46 27.13
CA PRO A 36 26.61 -1.69 26.71
C PRO A 36 26.35 -2.82 27.72
N GLY A 37 25.71 -3.91 27.27
CA GLY A 37 25.34 -5.06 28.12
C GLY A 37 23.90 -5.06 28.68
N ALA A 38 23.09 -4.04 28.39
CA ALA A 38 21.67 -4.03 28.74
C ALA A 38 20.80 -4.76 27.72
N VAL A 39 19.75 -5.44 28.22
CA VAL A 39 18.70 -6.06 27.39
C VAL A 39 18.02 -4.97 26.56
N SER A 40 18.07 -5.11 25.23
CA SER A 40 17.44 -4.17 24.32
C SER A 40 15.93 -4.37 24.34
N LEU A 41 15.18 -3.35 24.79
CA LEU A 41 13.72 -3.42 24.81
C LEU A 41 13.16 -2.98 23.45
N PRO A 42 12.21 -3.72 22.85
CA PRO A 42 11.56 -3.29 21.63
C PRO A 42 10.81 -1.97 21.88
N THR A 43 11.02 -1.01 21.00
CA THR A 43 10.31 0.27 20.98
C THR A 43 9.25 0.20 19.89
N THR A 44 8.03 0.58 20.25
CA THR A 44 6.89 0.60 19.33
C THR A 44 6.34 2.01 19.30
N ASN A 45 6.12 2.55 18.11
CA ASN A 45 5.36 3.77 17.92
C ASN A 45 3.88 3.41 17.82
N GLU A 46 3.04 4.10 18.59
CA GLU A 46 1.59 3.95 18.53
C GLU A 46 0.93 5.24 18.05
N ARG A 47 -0.04 5.09 17.14
CA ARG A 47 -0.93 6.17 16.69
C ARG A 47 -2.35 5.76 17.04
N ALA A 48 -3.01 6.52 17.89
CA ALA A 48 -4.38 6.25 18.33
C ALA A 48 -5.24 7.51 18.20
N THR A 49 -6.51 7.33 17.88
CA THR A 49 -7.50 8.41 17.81
C THR A 49 -8.83 7.90 18.37
N GLU A 50 -9.58 8.76 19.07
CA GLU A 50 -10.92 8.46 19.56
C GLU A 50 -11.83 9.60 19.14
N THR A 51 -12.96 9.27 18.52
CA THR A 51 -13.85 10.25 17.89
C THR A 51 -15.25 9.67 17.72
N THR A 52 -16.24 10.56 17.77
CA THR A 52 -17.63 10.26 17.49
C THR A 52 -18.06 11.05 16.28
N VAL A 53 -18.52 10.37 15.23
CA VAL A 53 -18.95 11.01 13.97
C VAL A 53 -20.37 10.65 13.65
N ARG A 54 -21.12 11.58 13.06
CA ARG A 54 -22.49 11.39 12.57
C ARG A 54 -22.53 11.69 11.09
N VAL A 55 -22.91 10.70 10.28
CA VAL A 55 -22.91 10.81 8.82
C VAL A 55 -24.15 10.18 8.22
N SER A 56 -24.46 10.57 6.99
CA SER A 56 -25.54 9.96 6.21
C SER A 56 -25.10 8.60 5.65
N ASP A 57 -26.08 7.74 5.38
CA ASP A 57 -25.90 6.45 4.71
C ASP A 57 -25.13 6.61 3.37
N GLY A 58 -24.07 5.82 3.19
CA GLY A 58 -23.21 5.82 2.01
C GLY A 58 -22.28 7.01 1.88
N GLN A 59 -22.30 7.98 2.81
CA GLN A 59 -21.45 9.17 2.74
C GLN A 59 -20.10 8.93 3.43
N ALA A 60 -19.02 9.12 2.69
CA ALA A 60 -17.67 9.05 3.23
C ALA A 60 -17.35 10.27 4.09
N ILE A 61 -16.68 10.06 5.23
CA ILE A 61 -16.14 11.12 6.09
C ILE A 61 -14.66 10.86 6.40
N ILE A 62 -13.89 11.94 6.48
CA ILE A 62 -12.51 11.92 6.97
C ILE A 62 -12.54 12.20 8.47
N ILE A 63 -11.95 11.29 9.24
CA ILE A 63 -12.02 11.28 10.69
C ILE A 63 -10.72 11.74 11.34
N SER A 64 -9.59 11.38 10.74
CA SER A 64 -8.26 11.71 11.22
C SER A 64 -7.33 11.96 10.04
N GLY A 65 -6.43 12.93 10.20
CA GLY A 65 -5.43 13.34 9.21
C GLY A 65 -4.17 13.86 9.91
N LEU A 66 -3.02 13.26 9.65
CA LEU A 66 -1.71 13.75 10.11
C LEU A 66 -0.74 13.78 8.93
N ILE A 67 -0.19 14.95 8.65
CA ILE A 67 0.90 15.14 7.69
C ILE A 67 2.15 15.47 8.51
N GLN A 68 3.11 14.57 8.52
CA GLN A 68 4.38 14.75 9.21
C GLN A 68 5.50 14.87 8.17
N LYS A 69 6.24 15.98 8.24
CA LYS A 69 7.46 16.21 7.47
C LYS A 69 8.64 16.36 8.43
N SER A 70 9.62 15.48 8.31
CA SER A 70 10.86 15.54 9.09
C SER A 70 12.03 15.85 8.16
N THR A 71 12.70 16.98 8.34
CA THR A 71 13.89 17.35 7.57
C THR A 71 15.12 17.30 8.47
N ARG A 72 16.10 16.46 8.12
CA ARG A 72 17.39 16.33 8.81
C ARG A 72 18.51 16.79 7.89
N ASN A 73 19.18 17.87 8.29
CA ASN A 73 20.34 18.40 7.57
C ASN A 73 21.63 17.92 8.25
N ASN A 74 22.41 17.08 7.56
CA ASN A 74 23.72 16.63 7.99
C ASN A 74 24.80 17.38 7.21
N VAL A 75 25.46 18.34 7.86
CA VAL A 75 26.52 19.15 7.25
C VAL A 75 27.87 18.61 7.70
N ARG A 76 28.61 17.99 6.76
CA ARG A 76 30.01 17.59 6.96
C ARG A 76 30.90 18.64 6.30
N LYS A 77 31.74 19.33 7.07
CA LYS A 77 32.66 20.35 6.53
C LYS A 77 34.08 20.12 7.02
N PHE A 78 35.06 20.47 6.21
CA PHE A 78 36.46 20.54 6.66
C PHE A 78 36.63 21.71 7.64
N PRO A 79 37.31 21.52 8.78
CA PRO A 79 37.60 22.61 9.71
C PRO A 79 38.40 23.71 9.00
N ILE A 80 38.12 24.99 9.36
CA ILE A 80 38.71 26.21 8.78
C ILE A 80 38.27 26.51 7.34
N LEU A 81 38.45 25.58 6.40
CA LEU A 81 38.14 25.81 4.98
C LEU A 81 36.64 25.89 4.67
N GLY A 82 35.80 25.19 5.45
CA GLY A 82 34.35 25.16 5.24
C GLY A 82 33.60 26.45 5.60
N ASP A 83 34.25 27.38 6.31
CA ASP A 83 33.65 28.64 6.79
C ASP A 83 34.05 29.87 5.96
N ILE A 84 34.93 29.70 4.96
CA ILE A 84 35.39 30.81 4.11
C ILE A 84 34.29 31.19 3.10
N PRO A 85 33.86 32.47 3.03
CA PRO A 85 32.92 32.92 2.00
C PRO A 85 33.50 32.74 0.58
N LEU A 86 32.65 32.53 -0.43
CA LEU A 86 32.95 32.04 -1.79
C LEU A 86 33.41 30.58 -1.89
N ILE A 87 34.51 30.19 -1.23
CA ILE A 87 35.17 28.90 -1.49
C ILE A 87 34.72 27.77 -0.54
N GLY A 88 34.17 28.08 0.63
CA GLY A 88 33.75 27.10 1.62
C GLY A 88 32.64 26.15 1.15
N LEU A 89 31.92 26.48 0.07
CA LEU A 89 30.95 25.60 -0.59
C LEU A 89 31.59 24.33 -1.15
N LEU A 90 32.84 24.39 -1.65
CA LEU A 90 33.55 23.24 -2.21
C LEU A 90 34.10 22.31 -1.11
N PHE A 91 34.24 22.83 0.12
CA PHE A 91 34.81 22.12 1.27
C PHE A 91 33.76 21.68 2.30
N ARG A 92 32.47 21.77 1.95
CA ARG A 92 31.36 21.27 2.75
C ARG A 92 30.44 20.39 1.92
N LYS A 93 30.03 19.26 2.49
CA LYS A 93 28.97 18.39 1.98
C LYS A 93 27.75 18.56 2.88
N THR A 94 26.63 18.98 2.29
CA THR A 94 25.34 19.01 2.98
C THR A 94 24.53 17.85 2.46
N GLU A 95 24.08 17.00 3.36
CA GLU A 95 23.15 15.91 3.10
C GLU A 95 21.82 16.27 3.75
N THR A 96 20.76 16.39 2.95
CA THR A 96 19.41 16.71 3.42
C THR A 96 18.57 15.45 3.29
N ILE A 97 18.13 14.88 4.41
CA ILE A 97 17.21 13.74 4.46
C ILE A 97 15.83 14.31 4.80
N THR A 98 14.82 14.00 3.99
CA THR A 98 13.45 14.45 4.23
C THR A 98 12.52 13.25 4.27
N ASP A 99 11.92 13.00 5.42
CA ASP A 99 10.92 11.94 5.61
C ASP A 99 9.52 12.56 5.54
N HIS A 100 8.65 11.96 4.73
CA HIS A 100 7.26 12.35 4.56
C HIS A 100 6.37 11.20 5.04
N THR A 101 5.48 11.47 5.98
CA THR A 101 4.52 10.47 6.49
C THR A 101 3.13 11.09 6.50
N GLU A 102 2.20 10.46 5.78
CA GLU A 102 0.81 10.87 5.70
C GLU A 102 -0.08 9.76 6.24
N PHE A 103 -1.00 10.11 7.14
CA PHE A 103 -1.96 9.19 7.71
C PHE A 103 -3.35 9.78 7.60
N ILE A 104 -4.27 9.06 6.96
CA ILE A 104 -5.66 9.48 6.75
C ILE A 104 -6.58 8.31 7.06
N ILE A 105 -7.64 8.57 7.83
CA ILE A 105 -8.70 7.58 8.10
C ILE A 105 -9.99 8.05 7.43
N LEU A 106 -10.44 7.28 6.45
CA LEU A 106 -11.71 7.46 5.75
C LEU A 106 -12.69 6.36 6.18
N VAL A 107 -13.94 6.74 6.46
CA VAL A 107 -15.00 5.78 6.80
C VAL A 107 -16.25 6.09 5.99
N THR A 108 -16.83 5.04 5.42
CA THR A 108 -18.09 5.09 4.65
C THR A 108 -19.05 4.07 5.25
N PRO A 109 -20.00 4.48 6.09
CA PRO A 109 -20.98 3.54 6.65
C PRO A 109 -22.11 3.28 5.66
N LYS A 110 -22.71 2.09 5.75
CA LYS A 110 -23.83 1.67 4.90
C LYS A 110 -24.91 1.00 5.74
N ILE A 111 -26.17 1.40 5.54
CA ILE A 111 -27.34 0.77 6.16
C ILE A 111 -27.86 -0.31 5.22
N LEU A 112 -28.02 -1.52 5.73
CA LEU A 112 -28.60 -2.66 4.99
C LEU A 112 -29.93 -3.02 5.65
N ASP A 113 -31.03 -2.57 5.02
CA ASP A 113 -32.37 -2.66 5.60
C ASP A 113 -33.05 -4.04 5.43
N ASN A 114 -32.56 -4.87 4.50
CA ASN A 114 -33.17 -6.16 4.23
C ASN A 114 -32.11 -7.23 3.87
N PRO A 115 -32.46 -8.53 3.98
CA PRO A 115 -31.53 -9.63 3.68
C PRO A 115 -31.09 -9.69 2.20
N GLU A 116 -31.93 -9.24 1.28
CA GLU A 116 -31.63 -9.25 -0.16
C GLU A 116 -30.53 -8.24 -0.51
N ALA A 117 -30.64 -7.01 -0.02
CA ALA A 117 -29.65 -5.95 -0.14
C ALA A 117 -28.32 -6.34 0.52
N MET A 118 -28.38 -7.11 1.61
CA MET A 118 -27.17 -7.66 2.23
C MET A 118 -26.50 -8.70 1.32
N GLN A 119 -27.28 -9.59 0.70
CA GLN A 119 -26.73 -10.59 -0.24
C GLN A 119 -26.10 -9.91 -1.46
N GLU A 120 -26.81 -8.96 -2.07
CA GLU A 120 -26.30 -8.19 -3.22
C GLU A 120 -24.99 -7.48 -2.86
N TYR A 121 -24.95 -6.81 -1.71
CA TYR A 121 -23.73 -6.13 -1.25
C TYR A 121 -22.57 -7.11 -1.00
N MET A 122 -22.84 -8.28 -0.42
CA MET A 122 -21.80 -9.28 -0.16
C MET A 122 -21.30 -9.94 -1.45
N THR A 123 -22.17 -10.15 -2.43
CA THR A 123 -21.79 -10.65 -3.76
C THR A 123 -20.94 -9.63 -4.50
N GLU A 124 -21.35 -8.36 -4.51
CA GLU A 124 -20.60 -7.26 -5.12
C GLU A 124 -19.22 -7.12 -4.48
N MET A 125 -19.14 -7.10 -3.13
CA MET A 125 -17.85 -7.03 -2.46
C MET A 125 -17.00 -8.29 -2.66
N GLY A 126 -17.62 -9.47 -2.74
CA GLY A 126 -16.91 -10.71 -3.02
C GLY A 126 -16.22 -10.70 -4.38
N ASP A 127 -16.92 -10.22 -5.41
CA ASP A 127 -16.40 -10.11 -6.78
C ASP A 127 -15.26 -9.09 -6.88
N LEU A 128 -15.38 -7.94 -6.19
CA LEU A 128 -14.32 -6.94 -6.08
C LEU A 128 -13.05 -7.47 -5.40
N LEU A 129 -13.22 -8.30 -4.36
CA LEU A 129 -12.10 -8.90 -3.65
C LEU A 129 -11.42 -10.03 -4.44
N GLN A 130 -12.16 -10.76 -5.28
CA GLN A 130 -11.59 -11.77 -6.18
C GLN A 130 -10.85 -11.14 -7.36
N THR A 131 -11.44 -10.12 -7.98
CA THR A 131 -10.85 -9.42 -9.13
C THR A 131 -9.46 -8.85 -8.79
N GLY A 132 -9.27 -8.34 -7.58
CA GLY A 132 -7.96 -7.82 -7.13
C GLY A 132 -6.89 -8.89 -6.86
N GLN A 133 -7.24 -10.18 -6.76
CA GLN A 133 -6.27 -11.27 -6.52
C GLN A 133 -5.82 -11.96 -7.82
N ASP A 134 -6.60 -11.87 -8.88
CA ASP A 134 -6.28 -12.49 -10.18
C ASP A 134 -5.23 -11.67 -10.96
N ASP A 135 -5.18 -10.35 -10.75
CA ASP A 135 -4.21 -9.45 -11.38
C ASP A 135 -2.77 -9.64 -10.87
N GLU A 136 -2.57 -10.22 -9.68
CA GLU A 136 -1.21 -10.46 -9.13
C GLU A 136 -0.64 -11.85 -9.47
N GLN A 137 -1.43 -12.78 -10.01
CA GLN A 137 -0.97 -14.13 -10.39
C GLN A 137 -0.82 -14.34 -11.91
N GLY A 138 -1.38 -13.45 -12.74
CA GLY A 138 -1.34 -13.58 -14.20
C GLY A 138 -0.03 -13.19 -14.88
N THR A 139 0.86 -12.43 -14.22
CA THR A 139 2.10 -11.94 -14.87
C THR A 139 3.29 -12.88 -14.78
N ASP A 140 3.25 -13.90 -13.91
CA ASP A 140 4.39 -14.82 -13.73
C ASP A 140 4.31 -16.05 -14.66
N GLN A 141 3.09 -16.52 -14.97
CA GLN A 141 2.91 -17.72 -15.80
C GLN A 141 3.16 -17.50 -17.30
N THR A 142 3.02 -16.26 -17.81
CA THR A 142 3.33 -16.00 -19.23
C THR A 142 4.84 -16.01 -19.51
N ALA A 143 5.68 -15.81 -18.48
CA ALA A 143 7.13 -15.86 -18.62
C ALA A 143 7.68 -17.29 -18.52
N GLU A 144 7.07 -18.15 -17.71
CA GLU A 144 7.48 -19.55 -17.54
C GLU A 144 7.10 -20.40 -18.77
N ASP A 145 5.90 -20.19 -19.33
CA ASP A 145 5.41 -20.92 -20.52
C ASP A 145 6.14 -20.50 -21.82
N ALA A 146 6.61 -19.24 -21.89
CA ALA A 146 7.43 -18.76 -23.00
C ALA A 146 8.88 -19.30 -22.95
N ALA A 147 9.43 -19.54 -21.76
CA ALA A 147 10.78 -20.07 -21.60
C ALA A 147 10.87 -21.57 -21.90
N GLU A 148 9.78 -22.33 -21.68
CA GLU A 148 9.73 -23.75 -22.00
C GLU A 148 9.61 -23.99 -23.53
N ALA A 149 8.84 -23.14 -24.22
CA ALA A 149 8.67 -23.19 -25.68
C ALA A 149 9.93 -22.82 -26.49
N GLU A 150 10.87 -22.05 -25.90
CA GLU A 150 12.13 -21.69 -26.55
C GLU A 150 13.24 -22.75 -26.38
N SER A 151 13.06 -23.74 -25.49
CA SER A 151 14.06 -24.78 -25.23
C SER A 151 13.94 -26.05 -26.11
N GLU A 152 12.84 -26.19 -26.85
CA GLU A 152 12.58 -27.36 -27.71
C GLU A 152 12.85 -27.14 -29.22
N ALA A 153 13.39 -25.98 -29.61
CA ALA A 153 13.73 -25.69 -31.00
C ALA A 153 15.25 -25.76 -31.26
N GLU A 154 15.79 -26.97 -31.38
CA GLU A 154 17.04 -27.20 -32.13
C GLU A 154 16.70 -27.82 -33.51
N PRO A 155 17.49 -27.52 -34.57
CA PRO A 155 17.07 -27.69 -35.95
C PRO A 155 17.51 -29.04 -36.53
N ASP A 156 16.56 -29.88 -36.92
CA ASP A 156 16.86 -31.01 -37.81
C ASP A 156 16.75 -30.55 -39.27
N GLU A 157 17.92 -30.27 -39.83
CA GLU A 157 18.22 -30.15 -41.25
C GLU A 157 18.15 -31.55 -41.88
N ASP A 158 17.14 -31.83 -42.72
CA ASP A 158 17.31 -32.46 -44.05
C ASP A 158 15.98 -32.92 -44.69
N ALA A 159 15.86 -32.53 -45.97
CA ALA A 159 15.25 -33.26 -47.09
C ALA A 159 13.72 -33.39 -47.25
N ASP A 160 13.32 -32.87 -48.43
CA ASP A 160 12.42 -33.47 -49.42
C ASP A 160 10.89 -33.27 -49.36
N GLU A 161 10.48 -32.35 -50.25
CA GLU A 161 9.56 -32.59 -51.37
C GLU A 161 8.17 -33.25 -51.08
N LYS A 162 7.14 -32.39 -51.16
CA LYS A 162 5.89 -32.52 -51.97
C LYS A 162 4.61 -32.20 -51.19
N GLY A 163 3.74 -31.41 -51.84
CA GLY A 163 2.30 -31.62 -51.74
C GLY A 163 1.46 -30.49 -51.14
N LEU A 164 1.19 -29.48 -51.95
CA LEU A 164 -0.15 -28.91 -52.23
C LEU A 164 -1.27 -29.11 -51.17
N LYS A 165 -1.78 -28.00 -50.57
CA LYS A 165 -3.16 -27.46 -50.71
C LYS A 165 -3.57 -26.49 -49.58
N THR A 166 -3.86 -25.26 -50.00
CA THR A 166 -4.87 -24.30 -49.52
C THR A 166 -5.74 -24.62 -48.28
N LYS A 167 -5.89 -23.66 -47.36
CA LYS A 167 -7.15 -22.88 -47.21
C LYS A 167 -7.02 -21.71 -46.22
N LYS A 168 -7.34 -20.53 -46.77
CA LYS A 168 -7.66 -19.26 -46.12
C LYS A 168 -8.95 -19.40 -45.28
N THR A 169 -9.00 -18.89 -44.05
CA THR A 169 -10.24 -18.41 -43.41
C THR A 169 -9.88 -17.40 -42.33
N ALA A 170 -10.23 -16.14 -42.59
CA ALA A 170 -10.37 -15.09 -41.59
C ALA A 170 -11.75 -15.22 -40.93
N ARG A 171 -11.87 -14.89 -39.65
CA ARG A 171 -13.14 -14.47 -39.06
C ARG A 171 -12.91 -13.42 -37.98
N ILE A 172 -13.94 -12.57 -37.92
CA ILE A 172 -14.12 -11.26 -37.26
C ILE A 172 -13.91 -11.34 -35.76
#